data_AF-A0A0C3PBD6-F1
#
_entry.id   AF-A0A0C3PBD6-F1
#
_cell.length_a   1.000
_cell.length_b   1.000
_cell.length_c   1.000
_cell.angle_alpha   90.00
_cell.angle_beta   90.00
_cell.angle_gamma   90.00
#
_symmetry.space_group_name_H-M   'P 1'
#
loop_
_entity.id
_entity.type
_entity.pdbx_description
1 polymer ?
#
loop_
_entity_poly.entity_id
_entity_poly.type
_entity_poly.pdbx_seq_one_letter_code
_entity_poly.pdbx_strand_id
1 'polypeptide(L)'
;MSLHRLPHLASVADSFIYVVSRVNGNHRLFHQNGFVNSELPDIIARICKHASVPLAVDFGIATCIHFDIVVEAGADGIVVGSRIVSLIKEAPAGRVPQVVENFCRGFKGSSPSNSSTAGVQSSRCHYPVIAMITRPTGITLLPPRFGRYVLEARYDCLLELEEASNATRNDPMFWDEFESHYGYMNRPSKLYGILQKIWLKREDLNHTGSHKINNAVGQVLLTKGLGKTRVIANTGAGQRGVATATVCARFGMERVISMGAEDVRRQTLNVFHMRILGAKVVPIQSDWVTNLAKTHSLVGSCFSPHPFPTIVRDYQKVIGCEIKAQMKEATGKLPVVVVACAGGSSNTIGSFCKFIPHTSVHLVGVEAGDKAEYMDKFIVLVC
;
A
#
# COMPACT_ATOMS: atom_id res chain seq x y z
N MET A 1 -18.94 -7.19 5.66
CA MET A 1 -17.85 -8.16 5.57
C MET A 1 -18.30 -9.28 4.66
N SER A 2 -17.51 -9.62 3.65
CA SER A 2 -17.86 -10.70 2.71
C SER A 2 -17.92 -12.03 3.48
N LEU A 3 -19.06 -12.73 3.38
CA LEU A 3 -19.33 -13.97 4.13
C LEU A 3 -18.27 -15.05 3.91
N HIS A 4 -17.63 -15.04 2.74
CA HIS A 4 -16.65 -16.05 2.35
C HIS A 4 -15.28 -15.92 3.03
N ARG A 5 -14.86 -14.71 3.45
CA ARG A 5 -13.53 -14.52 4.06
C ARG A 5 -13.47 -14.78 5.54
N LEU A 6 -14.60 -14.67 6.21
CA LEU A 6 -14.68 -14.71 7.66
C LEU A 6 -14.05 -15.99 8.25
N PRO A 7 -14.31 -17.20 7.73
CA PRO A 7 -13.65 -18.42 8.22
C PRO A 7 -12.12 -18.35 8.10
N HIS A 8 -11.62 -17.82 6.98
CA HIS A 8 -10.18 -17.70 6.76
C HIS A 8 -9.55 -16.66 7.69
N LEU A 9 -10.15 -15.46 7.80
CA LEU A 9 -9.65 -14.41 8.70
C LEU A 9 -9.65 -14.86 10.17
N ALA A 10 -10.68 -15.60 10.59
CA ALA A 10 -10.73 -16.19 11.90
C ALA A 10 -9.65 -17.27 12.11
N SER A 11 -9.39 -18.11 11.11
CA SER A 11 -8.37 -19.17 11.20
C SER A 11 -6.93 -18.67 11.32
N VAL A 12 -6.66 -17.43 10.89
CA VAL A 12 -5.31 -16.82 10.95
C VAL A 12 -5.18 -15.79 12.09
N ALA A 13 -6.22 -15.60 12.88
CA ALA A 13 -6.20 -14.67 14.00
C ALA A 13 -5.65 -15.38 15.25
N ASP A 14 -4.47 -14.97 15.71
CA ASP A 14 -3.80 -15.64 16.83
C ASP A 14 -4.17 -15.05 18.21
N SER A 15 -4.62 -13.80 18.27
CA SER A 15 -4.82 -13.07 19.54
C SER A 15 -6.25 -12.58 19.74
N PHE A 16 -6.77 -11.77 18.81
CA PHE A 16 -8.14 -11.27 18.84
C PHE A 16 -8.57 -10.81 17.45
N ILE A 17 -9.87 -10.73 17.23
CA ILE A 17 -10.44 -10.11 16.02
C ILE A 17 -10.89 -8.70 16.37
N TYR A 18 -10.47 -7.72 15.57
CA TYR A 18 -10.84 -6.33 15.76
C TYR A 18 -11.87 -5.88 14.73
N VAL A 19 -13.06 -5.49 15.19
CA VAL A 19 -14.16 -5.02 14.34
C VAL A 19 -14.29 -3.51 14.48
N VAL A 20 -14.28 -2.82 13.33
CA VAL A 20 -14.34 -1.36 13.27
C VAL A 20 -15.51 -0.88 12.41
N SER A 21 -16.16 0.22 12.80
CA SER A 21 -17.15 0.87 11.90
C SER A 21 -16.45 1.47 10.68
N ARG A 22 -17.15 1.51 9.54
CA ARG A 22 -16.78 2.38 8.43
C ARG A 22 -16.96 3.84 8.86
N VAL A 23 -15.85 4.56 9.06
CA VAL A 23 -15.85 6.01 9.30
C VAL A 23 -16.18 6.75 7.99
N ASN A 24 -17.47 6.86 7.66
CA ASN A 24 -17.99 7.86 6.74
C ASN A 24 -18.99 8.74 7.50
N GLY A 25 -18.97 10.04 7.22
CA GLY A 25 -19.53 11.13 8.03
C GLY A 25 -21.02 11.12 8.42
N ASN A 26 -21.77 10.03 8.24
CA ASN A 26 -23.13 9.82 8.79
C ASN A 26 -23.35 8.40 9.34
N HIS A 27 -22.31 7.56 9.43
CA HIS A 27 -22.38 6.18 9.95
C HIS A 27 -21.53 6.02 11.22
N ARG A 28 -21.74 6.91 12.20
CA ARG A 28 -21.48 6.52 13.58
C ARG A 28 -22.59 5.54 13.95
N LEU A 29 -22.22 4.37 14.45
CA LEU A 29 -23.18 3.41 15.01
C LEU A 29 -23.98 3.99 16.17
N PHE A 30 -23.49 5.10 16.73
CA PHE A 30 -24.17 5.95 17.67
C PHE A 30 -24.23 7.39 17.13
N HIS A 31 -25.40 7.82 16.65
CA HIS A 31 -25.68 9.24 16.49
C HIS A 31 -25.73 9.93 17.87
N GLN A 32 -25.67 11.26 17.91
CA GLN A 32 -25.85 12.04 19.16
C GLN A 32 -27.15 11.70 19.93
N ASN A 33 -28.07 10.94 19.31
CA ASN A 33 -29.35 10.50 19.87
C ASN A 33 -29.40 9.01 20.29
N GLY A 34 -28.26 8.29 20.39
CA GLY A 34 -28.22 6.96 21.02
C GLY A 34 -28.83 5.78 20.24
N PHE A 35 -29.17 5.95 18.96
CA PHE A 35 -29.68 4.85 18.12
C PHE A 35 -28.57 3.91 17.66
N VAL A 36 -28.71 2.62 17.95
CA VAL A 36 -27.82 1.52 17.56
C VAL A 36 -28.25 0.99 16.19
N ASN A 37 -27.29 0.57 15.35
CA ASN A 37 -27.60 -0.29 14.20
C ASN A 37 -28.12 -1.64 14.71
N SER A 38 -29.37 -1.98 14.38
CA SER A 38 -30.02 -3.24 14.76
C SER A 38 -29.28 -4.50 14.30
N GLU A 39 -28.35 -4.37 13.34
CA GLU A 39 -27.56 -5.50 12.81
C GLU A 39 -26.32 -5.87 13.66
N LEU A 40 -25.99 -5.10 14.71
CA LEU A 40 -24.78 -5.31 15.50
C LEU A 40 -24.69 -6.72 16.14
N PRO A 41 -25.72 -7.21 16.85
CA PRO A 41 -25.70 -8.57 17.40
C PRO A 41 -25.51 -9.63 16.30
N ASP A 42 -26.16 -9.46 15.15
CA ASP A 42 -26.02 -10.39 14.01
C ASP A 42 -24.61 -10.36 13.40
N ILE A 43 -23.94 -9.21 13.38
CA ILE A 43 -22.55 -9.09 12.95
C ILE A 43 -21.63 -9.85 13.91
N ILE A 44 -21.79 -9.64 15.22
CA ILE A 44 -20.99 -10.29 16.25
C ILE A 44 -21.21 -11.80 16.22
N ALA A 45 -22.46 -12.25 16.25
CA ALA A 45 -22.82 -13.67 16.22
C ALA A 45 -22.22 -14.40 15.00
N ARG A 46 -22.23 -13.74 13.83
CA ARG A 46 -21.59 -14.29 12.62
C ARG A 46 -20.09 -14.46 12.78
N ILE A 47 -19.40 -13.49 13.39
CA ILE A 47 -17.95 -13.57 13.62
C ILE A 47 -17.63 -14.66 14.64
N CYS A 48 -18.35 -14.69 15.76
CA CYS A 48 -18.17 -15.68 16.83
C CYS A 48 -18.42 -17.12 16.35
N LYS A 49 -19.23 -17.33 15.30
CA LYS A 49 -19.41 -18.66 14.68
C LYS A 49 -18.09 -19.24 14.12
N HIS A 50 -17.16 -18.39 13.72
CA HIS A 50 -15.90 -18.82 13.09
C HIS A 50 -14.67 -18.50 13.94
N ALA A 51 -14.76 -17.55 14.85
CA ALA A 51 -13.65 -17.09 15.68
C ALA A 51 -13.44 -17.99 16.90
N SER A 52 -12.19 -18.42 17.10
CA SER A 52 -11.74 -19.08 18.34
C SER A 52 -11.01 -18.12 19.30
N VAL A 53 -10.89 -16.86 18.92
CA VAL A 53 -10.19 -15.80 19.67
C VAL A 53 -11.17 -14.68 20.05
N PRO A 54 -10.91 -13.92 21.13
CA PRO A 54 -11.78 -12.85 21.58
C PRO A 54 -12.08 -11.81 20.49
N LEU A 55 -13.30 -11.28 20.52
CA LEU A 55 -13.77 -10.23 19.61
C LEU A 55 -13.76 -8.85 20.29
N ALA A 56 -12.91 -7.95 19.78
CA ALA A 56 -12.87 -6.56 20.20
C ALA A 56 -13.59 -5.64 19.21
N VAL A 57 -14.37 -4.69 19.71
CA VAL A 57 -15.25 -3.85 18.90
C VAL A 57 -14.99 -2.35 19.11
N ASP A 58 -14.78 -1.60 18.03
CA ASP A 58 -14.76 -0.12 18.00
C ASP A 58 -15.85 0.43 17.07
N PHE A 59 -16.92 0.91 17.70
CA PHE A 59 -18.05 1.53 17.02
C PHE A 59 -18.31 2.96 17.48
N GLY A 60 -17.28 3.69 17.93
CA GLY A 60 -17.43 5.07 18.40
C GLY A 60 -18.13 5.15 19.76
N ILE A 61 -17.72 4.26 20.67
CA ILE A 61 -18.22 4.20 22.05
C ILE A 61 -17.85 5.49 22.77
N ALA A 62 -18.85 6.14 23.34
CA ALA A 62 -18.71 7.47 23.95
C ALA A 62 -19.42 7.60 25.30
N THR A 63 -20.26 6.64 25.67
CA THR A 63 -21.05 6.62 26.91
C THR A 63 -21.11 5.20 27.45
N CYS A 64 -21.45 5.04 28.73
CA CYS A 64 -21.62 3.73 29.36
C CYS A 64 -22.77 2.94 28.71
N ILE A 65 -23.82 3.62 28.28
CA ILE A 65 -24.93 2.99 27.54
C ILE A 65 -24.43 2.33 26.24
N HIS A 66 -23.53 3.00 25.50
CA HIS A 66 -22.94 2.40 24.30
C HIS A 66 -22.08 1.18 24.63
N PHE A 67 -21.43 1.18 25.80
CA PHE A 67 -20.66 0.04 26.28
C PHE A 67 -21.58 -1.15 26.58
N ASP A 68 -22.64 -0.92 27.36
CA ASP A 68 -23.59 -1.98 27.74
C ASP A 68 -24.21 -2.63 26.49
N ILE A 69 -24.61 -1.84 25.50
CA ILE A 69 -25.17 -2.31 24.22
C ILE A 69 -24.20 -3.22 23.46
N VAL A 70 -22.90 -2.89 23.44
CA VAL A 70 -21.90 -3.68 22.69
C VAL A 70 -21.55 -4.97 23.45
N VAL A 71 -21.51 -4.92 24.78
CA VAL A 71 -21.35 -6.12 25.62
C VAL A 71 -22.56 -7.04 25.47
N GLU A 72 -23.79 -6.51 25.55
CA GLU A 72 -25.04 -7.26 25.35
C GLU A 72 -25.13 -7.88 23.95
N ALA A 73 -24.57 -7.22 22.94
CA ALA A 73 -24.48 -7.76 21.60
C ALA A 73 -23.46 -8.92 21.44
N GLY A 74 -22.71 -9.25 22.50
CA GLY A 74 -21.83 -10.42 22.58
C GLY A 74 -20.35 -10.17 22.30
N ALA A 75 -19.86 -8.92 22.41
CA ALA A 75 -18.44 -8.63 22.23
C ALA A 75 -17.61 -8.96 23.49
N ASP A 76 -16.44 -9.59 23.31
CA ASP A 76 -15.52 -9.90 24.40
C ASP A 76 -14.70 -8.68 24.87
N GLY A 77 -14.54 -7.68 23.99
CA GLY A 77 -13.75 -6.49 24.25
C GLY A 77 -14.30 -5.26 23.54
N ILE A 78 -14.05 -4.09 24.14
CA ILE A 78 -14.47 -2.81 23.61
C ILE A 78 -13.25 -1.89 23.49
N VAL A 79 -13.14 -1.21 22.35
CA VAL A 79 -12.09 -0.24 22.08
C VAL A 79 -12.70 1.16 22.08
N VAL A 80 -12.20 2.01 22.98
CA VAL A 80 -12.70 3.38 23.20
C VAL A 80 -11.63 4.41 22.83
N GLY A 81 -11.17 4.40 21.58
CA GLY A 81 -10.08 5.29 21.15
C GLY A 81 -10.55 6.72 20.87
N SER A 82 -11.57 6.85 20.02
CA SER A 82 -11.98 8.15 19.46
C SER A 82 -12.45 9.16 20.52
N ARG A 83 -13.23 8.72 21.52
CA ARG A 83 -13.70 9.60 22.59
C ARG A 83 -12.56 10.06 23.52
N ILE A 84 -11.61 9.18 23.84
CA ILE A 84 -10.43 9.56 24.64
C ILE A 84 -9.63 10.64 23.91
N VAL A 85 -9.42 10.50 22.60
CA VAL A 85 -8.74 11.53 21.79
C VAL A 85 -9.49 12.86 21.80
N SER A 86 -10.82 12.86 21.69
CA SER A 86 -11.64 14.07 21.83
C SER A 86 -11.50 14.71 23.20
N LEU A 87 -11.57 13.93 24.28
CA LEU A 87 -11.42 14.41 25.65
C LEU A 87 -10.05 15.04 25.89
N ILE A 88 -8.98 14.46 25.34
CA ILE A 88 -7.62 15.03 25.45
C ILE A 88 -7.55 16.40 24.76
N LYS A 89 -8.23 16.57 23.62
CA LYS A 89 -8.25 17.84 22.88
C LYS A 89 -9.13 18.91 23.54
N GLU A 90 -10.22 18.50 24.16
CA GLU A 90 -11.22 19.37 24.81
C GLU A 90 -10.80 19.76 26.24
N ALA A 91 -9.95 18.95 26.90
CA ALA A 91 -9.58 19.16 28.29
C ALA A 91 -8.65 20.38 28.47
N PRO A 92 -8.85 21.16 29.55
CA PRO A 92 -7.92 22.22 29.93
C PRO A 92 -6.49 21.69 30.15
N ALA A 93 -5.49 22.51 29.80
CA ALA A 93 -4.09 22.19 30.03
C ALA A 93 -3.85 21.84 31.52
N GLY A 94 -3.19 20.71 31.77
CA GLY A 94 -2.93 20.18 33.13
C GLY A 94 -4.05 19.33 33.73
N ARG A 95 -5.25 19.27 33.12
CA ARG A 95 -6.38 18.43 33.60
C ARG A 95 -6.66 17.20 32.74
N VAL A 96 -5.91 17.00 31.66
CA VAL A 96 -6.06 15.86 30.74
C VAL A 96 -6.12 14.51 31.47
N PRO A 97 -5.20 14.18 32.43
CA PRO A 97 -5.25 12.89 33.11
C PRO A 97 -6.55 12.67 33.90
N GLN A 98 -7.03 13.70 34.59
CA GLN A 98 -8.25 13.64 35.42
C GLN A 98 -9.50 13.46 34.57
N VAL A 99 -9.58 14.16 33.43
CA VAL A 99 -10.71 14.06 32.51
C VAL A 99 -10.80 12.66 31.90
N VAL A 100 -9.68 12.10 31.47
CA VAL A 100 -9.63 10.72 30.94
C VAL A 100 -9.92 9.70 32.02
N GLU A 101 -9.37 9.86 33.22
CA GLU A 101 -9.62 8.95 34.35
C GLU A 101 -11.11 8.91 34.73
N ASN A 102 -11.76 10.06 34.86
CA ASN A 102 -13.18 10.16 35.19
C ASN A 102 -14.05 9.48 34.12
N PHE A 103 -13.70 9.66 32.84
CA PHE A 103 -14.38 8.99 31.73
C PHE A 103 -14.22 7.47 31.80
N CYS A 104 -13.00 6.97 32.00
CA CYS A 104 -12.74 5.53 32.14
C CYS A 104 -13.44 4.93 33.37
N ARG A 105 -13.53 5.69 34.47
CA ARG A 105 -14.23 5.27 35.69
C ARG A 105 -15.73 5.10 35.45
N GLY A 106 -16.33 5.87 34.55
CA GLY A 106 -17.74 5.73 34.17
C GLY A 106 -18.09 4.35 33.61
N PHE A 107 -17.16 3.67 32.93
CA PHE A 107 -17.38 2.32 32.39
C PHE A 107 -17.19 1.19 33.41
N LYS A 108 -16.60 1.49 34.57
CA LYS A 108 -16.45 0.51 35.66
C LYS A 108 -17.68 0.62 36.55
N GLY A 109 -18.60 -0.34 36.48
CA GLY A 109 -19.63 -0.51 37.49
C GLY A 109 -19.03 -0.58 38.90
N SER A 110 -19.78 -0.14 39.90
CA SER A 110 -19.34 0.00 41.30
C SER A 110 -18.82 -1.31 41.93
N SER A 111 -17.51 -1.55 41.90
CA SER A 111 -16.68 -1.91 43.07
C SER A 111 -15.25 -2.32 42.68
N PRO A 112 -14.25 -2.04 43.53
CA PRO A 112 -12.85 -2.40 43.28
C PRO A 112 -12.57 -3.81 43.80
N SER A 113 -12.46 -4.79 42.90
CA SER A 113 -11.78 -6.05 43.22
C SER A 113 -10.37 -5.99 42.65
N ASN A 114 -9.39 -5.99 43.55
CA ASN A 114 -7.97 -6.15 43.27
C ASN A 114 -7.71 -7.40 42.41
N SER A 115 -7.64 -7.24 41.09
CA SER A 115 -7.00 -8.22 40.22
C SER A 115 -5.60 -7.71 39.91
N SER A 116 -4.61 -8.35 40.52
CA SER A 116 -3.19 -8.15 40.27
C SER A 116 -2.88 -8.11 38.77
N THR A 117 -2.46 -6.95 38.27
CA THR A 117 -1.76 -6.85 36.99
C THR A 117 -0.44 -7.60 37.11
N ALA A 118 -0.43 -8.86 36.67
CA ALA A 118 0.80 -9.58 36.39
C ALA A 118 1.60 -8.74 35.38
N GLY A 119 2.81 -8.33 35.78
CA GLY A 119 3.67 -7.48 34.98
C GLY A 119 3.98 -8.16 33.64
N VAL A 120 3.49 -7.56 32.55
CA VAL A 120 3.99 -7.86 31.21
C VAL A 120 5.42 -7.33 31.14
N GLN A 121 6.39 -8.20 31.37
CA GLN A 121 7.80 -7.89 31.15
C GLN A 121 7.99 -7.59 29.67
N SER A 122 8.39 -6.35 29.37
CA SER A 122 8.86 -5.95 28.05
C SER A 122 10.19 -6.65 27.77
N SER A 123 10.12 -7.79 27.10
CA SER A 123 11.30 -8.46 26.55
C SER A 123 11.91 -7.57 25.46
N ARG A 124 12.96 -6.82 25.80
CA ARG A 124 13.80 -6.14 24.81
C ARG A 124 14.52 -7.20 23.97
N CYS A 125 13.94 -7.56 22.82
CA CYS A 125 14.63 -8.35 21.81
C CYS A 125 15.84 -7.56 21.29
N HIS A 126 17.04 -7.90 21.79
CA HIS A 126 18.29 -7.50 21.18
C HIS A 126 18.49 -8.32 19.92
N TYR A 127 18.47 -7.66 18.76
CA TYR A 127 18.98 -8.26 17.52
C TYR A 127 20.50 -8.05 17.48
N PRO A 128 21.31 -9.12 17.51
CA PRO A 128 22.74 -8.96 17.29
C PRO A 128 22.98 -8.54 15.83
N VAL A 129 23.47 -7.31 15.66
CA VAL A 129 24.07 -6.86 14.42
C VAL A 129 25.43 -7.54 14.31
N ILE A 130 25.54 -8.46 13.37
CA ILE A 130 26.69 -8.80 12.50
C ILE A 130 26.41 -10.22 11.99
N ALA A 131 25.86 -10.32 10.78
CA ALA A 131 25.87 -11.56 10.02
C ALA A 131 26.69 -11.30 8.75
N MET A 132 27.81 -12.01 8.62
CA MET A 132 28.54 -12.11 7.37
C MET A 132 27.57 -12.54 6.25
N ILE A 133 27.56 -11.81 5.14
CA ILE A 133 26.72 -12.09 3.98
C ILE A 133 27.13 -13.45 3.40
N THR A 134 26.46 -14.51 3.80
CA THR A 134 26.47 -15.80 3.13
C THR A 134 25.23 -15.88 2.26
N ARG A 135 25.40 -16.26 0.98
CA ARG A 135 24.27 -16.47 0.07
C ARG A 135 23.32 -17.51 0.69
N PRO A 136 22.01 -17.24 0.81
CA PRO A 136 21.05 -18.25 1.22
C PRO A 136 21.17 -19.45 0.27
N THR A 137 21.51 -20.61 0.80
CA THR A 137 21.52 -21.88 0.07
C THR A 137 20.09 -22.35 -0.10
N GLY A 138 19.40 -21.78 -1.10
CA GLY A 138 18.02 -22.10 -1.44
C GLY A 138 17.26 -20.88 -1.97
N ILE A 139 16.66 -21.00 -3.16
CA ILE A 139 15.68 -20.02 -3.64
C ILE A 139 14.39 -20.29 -2.87
N THR A 140 14.11 -19.51 -1.82
CA THR A 140 12.76 -19.48 -1.24
C THR A 140 11.84 -18.81 -2.26
N LEU A 141 11.11 -19.61 -3.03
CA LEU A 141 10.08 -19.09 -3.92
C LEU A 141 8.94 -18.57 -3.05
N LEU A 142 8.74 -17.25 -3.03
CA LEU A 142 7.56 -16.70 -2.38
C LEU A 142 6.29 -17.24 -3.07
N PRO A 143 5.21 -17.51 -2.32
CA PRO A 143 3.98 -17.98 -2.91
C PRO A 143 3.47 -17.01 -3.99
N PRO A 144 2.79 -17.49 -5.05
CA PRO A 144 2.33 -16.64 -6.16
C PRO A 144 1.40 -15.50 -5.73
N ARG A 145 0.72 -15.68 -4.59
CA ARG A 145 -0.19 -14.73 -3.97
C ARG A 145 0.47 -14.16 -2.71
N PHE A 146 0.69 -12.86 -2.70
CA PHE A 146 1.12 -12.14 -1.50
C PHE A 146 -0.05 -11.96 -0.53
N GLY A 147 0.23 -11.66 0.75
CA GLY A 147 -0.81 -11.36 1.73
C GLY A 147 -1.73 -10.21 1.32
N ARG A 148 -2.94 -10.17 1.89
CA ARG A 148 -3.96 -9.12 1.69
C ARG A 148 -4.41 -8.53 3.03
N TYR A 149 -3.47 -7.88 3.71
CA TYR A 149 -3.70 -7.17 4.96
C TYR A 149 -4.35 -5.81 4.69
N VAL A 150 -5.67 -5.82 4.45
CA VAL A 150 -6.47 -4.63 4.18
C VAL A 150 -7.77 -4.63 4.94
N LEU A 151 -8.33 -3.44 5.14
CA LEU A 151 -9.71 -3.28 5.58
C LEU A 151 -10.65 -4.01 4.61
N GLU A 152 -11.64 -4.69 5.17
CA GLU A 152 -12.62 -5.46 4.41
C GLU A 152 -13.34 -4.63 3.35
N ALA A 153 -13.55 -3.35 3.64
CA ALA A 153 -14.09 -2.35 2.72
C ALA A 153 -13.32 -2.22 1.39
N ARG A 154 -12.09 -2.75 1.29
CA ARG A 154 -11.22 -2.69 0.11
C ARG A 154 -11.01 -4.05 -0.56
N TYR A 155 -11.54 -5.12 0.04
CA TYR A 155 -11.23 -6.47 -0.42
C TYR A 155 -11.79 -6.74 -1.82
N ASP A 156 -13.06 -6.41 -2.05
CA ASP A 156 -13.72 -6.67 -3.33
C ASP A 156 -13.02 -5.93 -4.50
N CYS A 157 -12.53 -4.71 -4.26
CA CYS A 157 -11.75 -3.97 -5.26
C CYS A 157 -10.41 -4.63 -5.59
N LEU A 158 -9.77 -5.29 -4.62
CA LEU A 158 -8.53 -6.03 -4.87
C LEU A 158 -8.78 -7.35 -5.60
N LEU A 159 -9.96 -7.96 -5.42
CA LEU A 159 -10.38 -9.12 -6.19
C LEU A 159 -10.66 -8.75 -7.64
N GLU A 160 -11.50 -7.74 -7.88
CA GLU A 160 -11.77 -7.20 -9.22
C GLU A 160 -10.46 -6.85 -9.97
N LEU A 161 -9.54 -6.19 -9.26
CA LEU A 161 -8.23 -5.85 -9.82
C LEU A 161 -7.36 -7.09 -10.12
N GLU A 162 -7.43 -8.13 -9.28
CA GLU A 162 -6.69 -9.37 -9.51
C GLU A 162 -7.25 -10.15 -10.69
N GLU A 163 -8.57 -10.24 -10.82
CA GLU A 163 -9.24 -10.88 -11.95
C GLU A 163 -8.87 -10.19 -13.25
N ALA A 164 -8.99 -8.86 -13.31
CA ALA A 164 -8.59 -8.07 -14.47
C ALA A 164 -7.08 -8.19 -14.78
N SER A 165 -6.23 -8.15 -13.75
CA SER A 165 -4.80 -8.37 -13.93
C SER A 165 -4.48 -9.76 -14.47
N ASN A 166 -5.15 -10.80 -13.99
CA ASN A 166 -4.93 -12.18 -14.46
C ASN A 166 -5.42 -12.36 -15.89
N ALA A 167 -6.57 -11.78 -16.25
CA ALA A 167 -7.11 -11.82 -17.61
C ALA A 167 -6.15 -11.16 -18.60
N THR A 168 -5.67 -9.96 -18.29
CA THR A 168 -4.75 -9.20 -19.16
C THR A 168 -3.33 -9.77 -19.21
N ARG A 169 -2.91 -10.54 -18.19
CA ARG A 169 -1.53 -11.04 -18.08
C ARG A 169 -1.10 -11.89 -19.28
N ASN A 170 -2.01 -12.72 -19.78
CA ASN A 170 -1.79 -13.64 -20.89
C ASN A 170 -2.50 -13.21 -22.18
N ASP A 171 -3.10 -12.03 -22.20
CA ASP A 171 -3.82 -11.49 -23.36
C ASP A 171 -2.83 -10.74 -24.27
N PRO A 172 -2.55 -11.25 -25.50
CA PRO A 172 -1.68 -10.57 -26.44
C PRO A 172 -2.20 -9.17 -26.81
N MET A 173 -3.52 -8.97 -26.91
CA MET A 173 -4.09 -7.68 -27.32
C MET A 173 -3.80 -6.60 -26.29
N PHE A 174 -3.84 -6.93 -25.00
CA PHE A 174 -3.46 -6.00 -23.93
C PHE A 174 -1.98 -5.59 -24.05
N TRP A 175 -1.09 -6.56 -24.29
CA TRP A 175 0.33 -6.27 -24.43
C TRP A 175 0.61 -5.49 -25.72
N ASP A 176 -0.05 -5.78 -26.83
CA ASP A 176 0.06 -5.00 -28.06
C ASP A 176 -0.38 -3.55 -27.84
N GLU A 177 -1.47 -3.29 -27.10
CA GLU A 177 -1.88 -1.92 -26.72
C GLU A 177 -0.83 -1.27 -25.81
N PHE A 178 -0.31 -1.98 -24.81
CA PHE A 178 0.74 -1.47 -23.92
C PHE A 178 2.03 -1.10 -24.68
N GLU A 179 2.46 -1.97 -25.59
CA GLU A 179 3.67 -1.79 -26.39
C GLU A 179 3.50 -0.72 -27.47
N SER A 180 2.28 -0.51 -27.97
CA SER A 180 1.97 0.62 -28.86
C SER A 180 2.31 1.99 -28.24
N HIS A 181 2.36 2.07 -26.90
CA HIS A 181 2.75 3.26 -26.16
C HIS A 181 4.26 3.39 -25.92
N TYR A 182 5.11 2.49 -26.42
CA TYR A 182 6.56 2.57 -26.23
C TYR A 182 7.15 3.87 -26.79
N GLY A 183 6.67 4.34 -27.95
CA GLY A 183 7.07 5.65 -28.48
C GLY A 183 6.73 6.81 -27.53
N TYR A 184 5.55 6.77 -26.89
CA TYR A 184 5.14 7.77 -25.90
C TYR A 184 5.93 7.69 -24.59
N MET A 185 6.33 6.48 -24.18
CA MET A 185 7.14 6.25 -22.97
C MET A 185 8.65 6.49 -23.20
N ASN A 186 9.07 6.67 -24.45
CA ASN A 186 10.46 6.73 -24.90
C ASN A 186 11.22 5.40 -24.69
N ARG A 187 10.62 4.30 -25.12
CA ARG A 187 11.19 2.94 -25.05
C ARG A 187 11.59 2.40 -26.44
N PRO A 188 12.63 1.55 -26.53
CA PRO A 188 13.47 1.09 -25.43
C PRO A 188 14.39 2.20 -24.89
N SER A 189 14.59 2.23 -23.57
CA SER A 189 15.50 3.22 -22.97
C SER A 189 16.95 2.83 -23.27
N LYS A 190 17.86 3.80 -23.40
CA LYS A 190 19.26 3.51 -23.78
C LYS A 190 20.02 2.76 -22.68
N LEU A 191 20.91 1.85 -23.08
CA LEU A 191 21.95 1.30 -22.22
C LEU A 191 23.28 1.98 -22.59
N TYR A 192 23.87 2.71 -21.65
CA TYR A 192 25.04 3.55 -21.90
C TYR A 192 26.26 3.07 -21.13
N GLY A 193 27.28 2.61 -21.84
CA GLY A 193 28.54 2.16 -21.25
C GLY A 193 29.41 3.32 -20.78
N ILE A 194 29.85 3.26 -19.53
CA ILE A 194 30.87 4.12 -18.92
C ILE A 194 32.04 3.24 -18.42
N LEU A 195 33.26 3.76 -18.53
CA LEU A 195 34.47 3.11 -17.98
C LEU A 195 34.67 1.65 -18.46
N GLN A 196 34.23 1.33 -19.69
CA GLN A 196 34.29 0.02 -20.36
C GLN A 196 33.58 -1.18 -19.67
N LYS A 197 33.27 -1.09 -18.37
CA LYS A 197 32.72 -2.20 -17.57
C LYS A 197 31.47 -1.84 -16.77
N ILE A 198 31.02 -0.59 -16.80
CA ILE A 198 29.83 -0.17 -16.06
C ILE A 198 28.83 0.38 -17.07
N TRP A 199 27.62 -0.15 -17.07
CA TRP A 199 26.57 0.26 -18.00
C TRP A 199 25.42 0.89 -17.25
N LEU A 200 24.89 1.98 -17.80
CA LEU A 200 23.82 2.79 -17.24
C LEU A 200 22.54 2.54 -18.02
N LYS A 201 21.54 1.89 -17.40
CA LYS A 201 20.19 1.81 -17.98
C LYS A 201 19.46 3.14 -17.77
N ARG A 202 19.22 3.87 -18.86
CA ARG A 202 18.79 5.28 -18.86
C ARG A 202 17.26 5.46 -18.74
N GLU A 203 16.66 4.91 -17.69
CA GLU A 203 15.22 5.13 -17.40
C GLU A 203 14.91 6.59 -17.01
N ASP A 204 15.93 7.41 -16.72
CA ASP A 204 15.83 8.86 -16.54
C ASP A 204 15.40 9.59 -17.82
N LEU A 205 15.64 8.99 -18.99
CA LEU A 205 15.25 9.55 -20.29
C LEU A 205 13.84 9.17 -20.71
N ASN A 206 13.15 8.34 -19.93
CA ASN A 206 11.75 8.01 -20.21
C ASN A 206 10.90 9.28 -20.17
N HIS A 207 9.76 9.26 -20.87
CA HIS A 207 8.78 10.34 -20.74
C HIS A 207 8.38 10.48 -19.26
N THR A 208 8.28 11.72 -18.76
CA THR A 208 8.15 12.11 -17.33
C THR A 208 9.41 11.98 -16.47
N GLY A 209 10.51 11.42 -17.00
CA GLY A 209 11.83 11.45 -16.36
C GLY A 209 12.14 10.29 -15.41
N SER A 210 11.38 9.21 -15.43
CA SER A 210 11.66 8.01 -14.62
C SER A 210 10.99 6.73 -15.14
N HIS A 211 11.35 5.60 -14.53
CA HIS A 211 10.72 4.28 -14.76
C HIS A 211 9.23 4.23 -14.37
N LYS A 212 8.72 5.22 -13.62
CA LYS A 212 7.35 5.19 -13.09
C LYS A 212 6.28 5.26 -14.19
N ILE A 213 6.63 5.77 -15.38
CA ILE A 213 5.72 5.84 -16.53
C ILE A 213 5.28 4.44 -17.00
N ASN A 214 6.15 3.43 -16.94
CA ASN A 214 5.84 2.06 -17.36
C ASN A 214 4.63 1.52 -16.58
N ASN A 215 4.70 1.62 -15.25
CA ASN A 215 3.61 1.20 -14.38
C ASN A 215 2.37 2.08 -14.52
N ALA A 216 2.54 3.38 -14.78
CA ALA A 216 1.42 4.28 -14.93
C ALA A 216 0.57 3.98 -16.18
N VAL A 217 1.22 3.72 -17.33
CA VAL A 217 0.53 3.29 -18.56
C VAL A 217 -0.19 1.97 -18.33
N GLY A 218 0.49 0.95 -17.80
CA GLY A 218 -0.12 -0.37 -17.60
C GLY A 218 -1.35 -0.33 -16.68
N GLN A 219 -1.27 0.39 -15.56
CA GLN A 219 -2.42 0.50 -14.65
C GLN A 219 -3.55 1.38 -15.17
N VAL A 220 -3.27 2.39 -15.99
CA VAL A 220 -4.33 3.18 -16.65
C VAL A 220 -5.04 2.36 -17.73
N LEU A 221 -4.33 1.51 -18.48
CA LEU A 221 -4.96 0.56 -19.40
C LEU A 221 -5.84 -0.44 -18.65
N LEU A 222 -5.37 -0.99 -17.52
CA LEU A 222 -6.23 -1.81 -16.64
C LEU A 222 -7.48 -1.05 -16.17
N THR A 223 -7.30 0.21 -15.75
CA THR A 223 -8.40 1.07 -15.28
C THR A 223 -9.45 1.24 -16.36
N LYS A 224 -9.02 1.47 -17.61
CA LYS A 224 -9.89 1.58 -18.79
C LYS A 224 -10.62 0.25 -19.06
N GLY A 225 -9.92 -0.88 -19.00
CA GLY A 225 -10.53 -2.21 -19.15
C GLY A 225 -11.59 -2.53 -18.08
N LEU A 226 -11.41 -2.00 -16.86
CA LEU A 226 -12.37 -2.09 -15.77
C LEU A 226 -13.55 -1.10 -15.90
N GLY A 227 -13.59 -0.26 -16.95
CA GLY A 227 -14.64 0.75 -17.13
C GLY A 227 -14.58 1.90 -16.12
N LYS A 228 -13.46 2.06 -15.40
CA LYS A 228 -13.28 3.11 -14.39
C LYS A 228 -12.79 4.40 -15.05
N THR A 229 -13.32 5.53 -14.59
CA THR A 229 -13.08 6.85 -15.20
C THR A 229 -12.20 7.77 -14.34
N ARG A 230 -11.86 7.33 -13.13
CA ARG A 230 -11.13 8.11 -12.14
C ARG A 230 -9.95 7.33 -11.58
N VAL A 231 -8.80 8.00 -11.45
CA VAL A 231 -7.58 7.46 -10.86
C VAL A 231 -7.18 8.28 -9.64
N ILE A 232 -6.87 7.59 -8.54
CA ILE A 232 -6.20 8.19 -7.40
C ILE A 232 -4.79 7.61 -7.25
N ALA A 233 -3.84 8.42 -6.79
CA ALA A 233 -2.51 7.92 -6.47
C ALA A 233 -1.90 8.69 -5.29
N ASN A 234 -1.00 8.05 -4.57
CA ASN A 234 -0.19 8.69 -3.54
C ASN A 234 1.24 8.95 -4.03
N THR A 235 1.85 10.04 -3.56
CA THR A 235 3.23 10.36 -3.92
C THR A 235 3.96 11.06 -2.77
N GLY A 236 5.24 10.73 -2.60
CA GLY A 236 6.18 11.44 -1.73
C GLY A 236 7.00 12.44 -2.54
N ALA A 237 8.13 12.02 -3.12
CA ALA A 237 8.98 12.85 -3.98
C ALA A 237 8.29 13.47 -5.22
N GLY A 238 7.15 12.95 -5.67
CA GLY A 238 6.32 13.58 -6.71
C GLY A 238 6.34 12.89 -8.07
N GLN A 239 7.39 12.13 -8.39
CA GLN A 239 7.56 11.50 -9.70
C GLN A 239 6.43 10.52 -10.07
N ARG A 240 5.89 9.77 -9.09
CA ARG A 240 4.73 8.90 -9.34
C ARG A 240 3.49 9.70 -9.68
N GLY A 241 3.28 10.79 -8.94
CA GLY A 241 2.17 11.71 -9.15
C GLY A 241 2.23 12.35 -10.54
N VAL A 242 3.41 12.80 -10.96
CA VAL A 242 3.63 13.34 -12.31
C VAL A 242 3.32 12.27 -13.36
N ALA A 243 3.92 11.07 -13.28
CA ALA A 243 3.65 9.99 -14.25
C ALA A 243 2.15 9.64 -14.33
N THR A 244 1.48 9.53 -13.18
CA THR A 244 0.04 9.25 -13.11
C THR A 244 -0.77 10.37 -13.76
N ALA A 245 -0.49 11.62 -13.41
CA ALA A 245 -1.18 12.78 -13.96
C ALA A 245 -1.00 12.85 -15.49
N THR A 246 0.20 12.62 -16.00
CA THR A 246 0.50 12.65 -17.44
C THR A 246 -0.29 11.59 -18.19
N VAL A 247 -0.28 10.34 -17.72
CA VAL A 247 -1.00 9.25 -18.39
C VAL A 247 -2.51 9.48 -18.30
N CYS A 248 -3.04 9.84 -17.13
CA CYS A 248 -4.47 10.14 -17.01
C CYS A 248 -4.90 11.31 -17.91
N ALA A 249 -4.02 12.28 -18.18
CA ALA A 249 -4.27 13.37 -19.14
C ALA A 249 -4.60 12.82 -20.52
N ARG A 250 -3.73 11.91 -20.97
CA ARG A 250 -3.79 11.32 -22.31
C ARG A 250 -5.06 10.49 -22.50
N PHE A 251 -5.49 9.78 -21.47
CA PHE A 251 -6.67 8.92 -21.51
C PHE A 251 -7.96 9.60 -21.05
N GLY A 252 -7.94 10.92 -20.77
CA GLY A 252 -9.12 11.67 -20.38
C GLY A 252 -9.72 11.24 -19.03
N MET A 253 -8.91 10.71 -18.12
CA MET A 253 -9.35 10.23 -16.81
C MET A 253 -9.28 11.33 -15.75
N GLU A 254 -10.26 11.38 -14.85
CA GLU A 254 -10.18 12.21 -13.64
C GLU A 254 -9.00 11.73 -12.79
N ARG A 255 -8.20 12.65 -12.25
CA ARG A 255 -6.99 12.31 -11.49
C ARG A 255 -6.85 13.13 -10.22
N VAL A 256 -6.72 12.44 -9.10
CA VAL A 256 -6.47 13.04 -7.78
C VAL A 256 -5.18 12.45 -7.22
N ILE A 257 -4.23 13.32 -6.88
CA ILE A 257 -2.94 12.90 -6.33
C ILE A 257 -2.84 13.37 -4.88
N SER A 258 -2.71 12.42 -3.97
CA SER A 258 -2.49 12.68 -2.55
C SER A 258 -0.99 12.77 -2.25
N MET A 259 -0.57 13.83 -1.58
CA MET A 259 0.84 14.09 -1.27
C MET A 259 0.97 14.62 0.16
N GLY A 260 2.03 14.22 0.88
CA GLY A 260 2.28 14.69 2.24
C GLY A 260 2.41 16.22 2.27
N ALA A 261 1.89 16.89 3.29
CA ALA A 261 1.92 18.37 3.34
C ALA A 261 3.35 18.93 3.26
N GLU A 262 4.30 18.27 3.94
CA GLU A 262 5.71 18.63 3.88
C GLU A 262 6.33 18.33 2.50
N ASP A 263 5.93 17.24 1.85
CA ASP A 263 6.40 16.92 0.49
C ASP A 263 5.85 17.90 -0.54
N VAL A 264 4.61 18.37 -0.39
CA VAL A 264 4.04 19.43 -1.24
C VAL A 264 4.90 20.70 -1.15
N ARG A 265 5.36 21.03 0.06
CA ARG A 265 6.24 22.19 0.29
C ARG A 265 7.64 21.99 -0.31
N ARG A 266 8.21 20.79 -0.18
CA ARG A 266 9.57 20.49 -0.68
C ARG A 266 9.63 20.28 -2.19
N GLN A 267 8.55 19.78 -2.80
CA GLN A 267 8.52 19.31 -4.19
C GLN A 267 7.62 20.19 -5.07
N THR A 268 7.69 21.50 -4.90
CA THR A 268 6.84 22.50 -5.58
C THR A 268 6.81 22.33 -7.10
N LEU A 269 7.94 21.98 -7.72
CA LEU A 269 8.03 21.77 -9.18
C LEU A 269 7.17 20.57 -9.64
N ASN A 270 7.21 19.45 -8.91
CA ASN A 270 6.40 18.28 -9.24
C ASN A 270 4.91 18.57 -8.99
N VAL A 271 4.58 19.31 -7.93
CA VAL A 271 3.20 19.76 -7.66
C VAL A 271 2.67 20.64 -8.80
N PHE A 272 3.50 21.56 -9.29
CA PHE A 272 3.18 22.41 -10.42
C PHE A 272 2.92 21.60 -11.71
N HIS A 273 3.81 20.66 -12.05
CA HIS A 273 3.61 19.77 -13.21
C HIS A 273 2.30 18.98 -13.10
N MET A 274 2.01 18.40 -11.93
CA MET A 274 0.76 17.67 -11.71
C MET A 274 -0.47 18.57 -11.95
N ARG A 275 -0.44 19.82 -11.49
CA ARG A 275 -1.57 20.76 -11.66
C ARG A 275 -1.79 21.21 -13.11
N ILE A 276 -0.72 21.48 -13.86
CA ILE A 276 -0.82 21.81 -15.30
C ILE A 276 -1.36 20.63 -16.08
N LEU A 277 -0.94 19.43 -15.70
CA LEU A 277 -1.56 18.18 -16.14
C LEU A 277 -2.89 17.96 -15.41
N GLY A 278 -3.72 18.97 -15.19
CA GLY A 278 -5.08 18.93 -14.64
C GLY A 278 -5.34 17.96 -13.47
N ALA A 279 -4.35 17.67 -12.64
CA ALA A 279 -4.52 16.80 -11.47
C ALA A 279 -4.91 17.63 -10.25
N LYS A 280 -5.88 17.13 -9.48
CA LYS A 280 -6.18 17.69 -8.17
C LYS A 280 -5.14 17.17 -7.18
N VAL A 281 -4.20 18.02 -6.78
CA VAL A 281 -3.19 17.67 -5.76
C VAL A 281 -3.75 18.02 -4.39
N VAL A 282 -4.00 17.00 -3.57
CA VAL A 282 -4.56 17.13 -2.22
C VAL A 282 -3.55 16.69 -1.16
N PRO A 283 -3.53 17.32 0.03
CA PRO A 283 -2.85 16.75 1.18
C PRO A 283 -3.39 15.34 1.46
N ILE A 284 -2.59 14.45 2.05
CA ILE A 284 -3.06 13.12 2.47
C ILE A 284 -4.24 13.29 3.45
N GLN A 285 -5.45 13.18 2.92
CA GLN A 285 -6.69 12.91 3.63
C GLN A 285 -7.23 11.57 3.12
N SER A 286 -7.99 10.88 3.96
CA SER A 286 -8.46 9.49 3.82
C SER A 286 -9.49 9.25 2.69
N ASP A 287 -9.32 9.88 1.53
CA ASP A 287 -10.30 9.94 0.43
C ASP A 287 -10.29 8.71 -0.50
N TRP A 288 -9.73 7.58 -0.06
CA TRP A 288 -9.77 6.32 -0.84
C TRP A 288 -11.14 5.64 -0.75
N VAL A 289 -11.87 5.83 0.36
CA VAL A 289 -13.05 5.01 0.68
C VAL A 289 -14.32 5.47 -0.05
N THR A 290 -14.25 6.59 -0.77
CA THR A 290 -15.38 7.16 -1.53
C THR A 290 -15.29 6.76 -3.01
N ASN A 291 -16.39 6.24 -3.57
CA ASN A 291 -16.58 5.99 -5.01
C ASN A 291 -15.68 4.89 -5.65
N LEU A 292 -15.62 3.70 -5.03
CA LEU A 292 -14.85 2.54 -5.51
C LEU A 292 -15.29 2.00 -6.88
N ALA A 293 -16.56 2.21 -7.25
CA ALA A 293 -17.11 1.78 -8.53
C ALA A 293 -16.49 2.53 -9.72
N LYS A 294 -16.19 3.83 -9.56
CA LYS A 294 -15.61 4.66 -10.64
C LYS A 294 -14.10 4.87 -10.49
N THR A 295 -13.53 4.54 -9.33
CA THR A 295 -12.16 4.91 -8.96
C THR A 295 -11.24 3.70 -8.93
N HIS A 296 -10.15 3.75 -9.69
CA HIS A 296 -8.97 2.90 -9.49
C HIS A 296 -7.93 3.64 -8.66
N SER A 297 -7.24 2.92 -7.79
CA SER A 297 -6.04 3.48 -7.18
C SER A 297 -4.78 2.91 -7.81
N LEU A 298 -4.02 3.82 -8.40
CA LEU A 298 -2.73 3.51 -8.98
C LEU A 298 -1.66 3.47 -7.88
N VAL A 299 -1.11 2.28 -7.69
CA VAL A 299 -0.06 2.02 -6.70
C VAL A 299 1.24 1.72 -7.43
N GLY A 300 2.31 2.44 -7.11
CA GLY A 300 3.61 2.25 -7.77
C GLY A 300 4.68 1.60 -6.89
N SER A 301 4.28 0.86 -5.85
CA SER A 301 5.18 0.16 -4.91
C SER A 301 4.94 -1.35 -4.96
N CYS A 302 6.01 -2.12 -4.78
CA CYS A 302 5.95 -3.58 -4.74
C CYS A 302 5.64 -4.17 -3.34
N PHE A 303 5.38 -3.33 -2.33
CA PHE A 303 5.05 -3.77 -0.96
C PHE A 303 3.56 -3.69 -0.62
N SER A 304 2.72 -3.36 -1.60
CA SER A 304 1.28 -3.22 -1.39
C SER A 304 0.57 -4.57 -1.38
N PRO A 305 -0.69 -4.65 -0.90
CA PRO A 305 -1.46 -5.89 -0.88
C PRO A 305 -1.53 -6.53 -2.27
N HIS A 306 -1.58 -7.86 -2.32
CA HIS A 306 -1.87 -8.55 -3.58
C HIS A 306 -3.16 -8.00 -4.22
N PRO A 307 -3.19 -7.65 -5.52
CA PRO A 307 -2.27 -8.05 -6.60
C PRO A 307 -1.17 -7.04 -6.97
N PHE A 308 -1.03 -5.92 -6.26
CA PHE A 308 -0.13 -4.84 -6.68
C PHE A 308 1.34 -5.23 -6.88
N PRO A 309 1.98 -6.07 -6.04
CA PRO A 309 3.37 -6.46 -6.26
C PRO A 309 3.57 -7.15 -7.62
N THR A 310 2.63 -8.01 -8.01
CA THR A 310 2.61 -8.72 -9.29
C THR A 310 2.39 -7.76 -10.45
N ILE A 311 1.37 -6.88 -10.36
CA ILE A 311 1.05 -5.88 -11.38
C ILE A 311 2.24 -4.95 -11.64
N VAL A 312 2.79 -4.35 -10.58
CA VAL A 312 3.89 -3.39 -10.68
C VAL A 312 5.13 -4.07 -11.26
N ARG A 313 5.46 -5.29 -10.83
CA ARG A 313 6.55 -6.07 -11.42
C ARG A 313 6.32 -6.29 -12.91
N ASP A 314 5.14 -6.75 -13.29
CA ASP A 314 4.86 -7.17 -14.67
C ASP A 314 4.95 -5.99 -15.65
N TYR A 315 4.59 -4.77 -15.24
CA TYR A 315 4.78 -3.56 -16.06
C TYR A 315 6.20 -3.01 -16.02
N GLN A 316 6.97 -3.28 -14.97
CA GLN A 316 8.37 -2.86 -14.89
C GLN A 316 9.34 -3.88 -15.49
N LYS A 317 8.91 -5.12 -15.79
CA LYS A 317 9.76 -6.20 -16.34
C LYS A 317 10.46 -5.82 -17.64
N VAL A 318 9.90 -4.85 -18.38
CA VAL A 318 10.46 -4.31 -19.62
C VAL A 318 11.89 -3.79 -19.43
N ILE A 319 12.23 -3.27 -18.24
CA ILE A 319 13.58 -2.80 -17.93
C ILE A 319 14.58 -3.95 -18.04
N GLY A 320 14.31 -5.06 -17.35
CA GLY A 320 15.15 -6.26 -17.40
C GLY A 320 15.18 -6.92 -18.78
N CYS A 321 14.06 -6.91 -19.53
CA CYS A 321 14.02 -7.39 -20.91
C CYS A 321 15.02 -6.62 -21.79
N GLU A 322 14.97 -5.29 -21.72
CA GLU A 322 15.82 -4.43 -22.54
C GLU A 322 17.28 -4.52 -22.11
N ILE A 323 17.60 -4.54 -20.81
CA ILE A 323 18.98 -4.75 -20.34
C ILE A 323 19.54 -6.05 -20.93
N LYS A 324 18.78 -7.15 -20.86
CA LYS A 324 19.23 -8.45 -21.37
C LYS A 324 19.48 -8.42 -22.89
N ALA A 325 18.57 -7.81 -23.65
CA ALA A 325 18.72 -7.67 -25.10
C ALA A 325 19.92 -6.78 -25.47
N GLN A 326 20.03 -5.61 -24.84
CA GLN A 326 21.08 -4.62 -25.10
C GLN A 326 22.46 -5.11 -24.66
N MET A 327 22.58 -5.85 -23.54
CA MET A 327 23.84 -6.46 -23.12
C MET A 327 24.31 -7.56 -24.08
N LYS A 328 23.37 -8.36 -24.58
CA LYS A 328 23.65 -9.39 -25.59
C LYS A 328 24.16 -8.75 -26.89
N GLU A 329 23.57 -7.64 -27.32
CA GLU A 329 24.03 -6.87 -28.48
C GLU A 329 25.41 -6.23 -28.24
N ALA A 330 25.60 -5.58 -27.09
CA ALA A 330 26.83 -4.83 -26.81
C ALA A 330 28.05 -5.72 -26.49
N THR A 331 27.85 -6.88 -25.88
CA THR A 331 28.95 -7.69 -25.32
C THR A 331 28.86 -9.19 -25.62
N GLY A 332 27.73 -9.66 -26.18
CA GLY A 332 27.45 -11.08 -26.36
C GLY A 332 27.22 -11.86 -25.06
N LYS A 333 27.26 -11.20 -23.90
CA LYS A 333 27.22 -11.83 -22.57
C LYS A 333 26.12 -11.23 -21.71
N LEU A 334 25.70 -11.99 -20.69
CA LEU A 334 24.90 -11.45 -19.59
C LEU A 334 25.80 -10.60 -18.68
N PRO A 335 25.23 -9.62 -17.96
CA PRO A 335 26.00 -8.91 -16.94
C PRO A 335 26.40 -9.82 -15.80
N VAL A 336 27.52 -9.50 -15.16
CA VAL A 336 27.96 -10.14 -13.92
C VAL A 336 27.13 -9.65 -12.75
N VAL A 337 26.79 -8.35 -12.73
CA VAL A 337 26.00 -7.74 -11.66
C VAL A 337 24.94 -6.80 -12.22
N VAL A 338 23.73 -6.85 -11.66
CA VAL A 338 22.69 -5.83 -11.86
C VAL A 338 22.41 -5.18 -10.52
N VAL A 339 22.63 -3.87 -10.45
CA VAL A 339 22.44 -3.06 -9.24
C VAL A 339 21.32 -2.07 -9.46
N ALA A 340 20.37 -2.03 -8.52
CA ALA A 340 19.26 -1.10 -8.54
C ALA A 340 18.97 -0.63 -7.11
N CYS A 341 18.56 0.63 -6.94
CA CYS A 341 18.10 1.09 -5.63
C CYS A 341 16.88 0.29 -5.15
N ALA A 342 16.61 0.25 -3.85
CA ALA A 342 15.45 -0.41 -3.27
C ALA A 342 14.71 0.57 -2.34
N GLY A 343 13.96 1.50 -2.94
CA GLY A 343 12.95 2.31 -2.25
C GLY A 343 11.63 1.55 -2.17
N GLY A 344 10.62 1.95 -2.95
CA GLY A 344 9.40 1.14 -3.19
C GLY A 344 9.59 -0.08 -4.10
N SER A 345 10.85 -0.43 -4.38
CA SER A 345 11.37 -1.59 -5.13
C SER A 345 10.83 -1.90 -6.54
N SER A 346 10.07 -0.98 -7.16
CA SER A 346 9.49 -1.20 -8.49
C SER A 346 10.52 -1.23 -9.63
N ASN A 347 11.53 -0.35 -9.62
CA ASN A 347 12.63 -0.43 -10.59
C ASN A 347 13.51 -1.66 -10.32
N THR A 348 13.72 -2.00 -9.05
CA THR A 348 14.56 -3.12 -8.60
C THR A 348 14.02 -4.41 -9.18
N ILE A 349 12.75 -4.72 -8.91
CA ILE A 349 12.15 -5.95 -9.41
C ILE A 349 11.99 -5.94 -10.92
N GLY A 350 11.70 -4.78 -11.52
CA GLY A 350 11.63 -4.64 -12.98
C GLY A 350 12.95 -4.97 -13.69
N SER A 351 14.06 -4.55 -13.08
CA SER A 351 15.41 -4.82 -13.56
C SER A 351 15.82 -6.26 -13.30
N PHE A 352 15.47 -6.81 -12.13
CA PHE A 352 15.92 -8.12 -11.68
C PHE A 352 15.12 -9.29 -12.25
N CYS A 353 13.83 -9.11 -12.54
CA CYS A 353 12.90 -10.21 -12.85
C CYS A 353 13.38 -11.13 -13.96
N LYS A 354 14.07 -10.59 -14.99
CA LYS A 354 14.62 -11.39 -16.10
C LYS A 354 15.93 -12.10 -15.79
N PHE A 355 16.59 -11.75 -14.70
CA PHE A 355 17.86 -12.32 -14.25
C PHE A 355 17.72 -13.28 -13.07
N ILE A 356 16.55 -13.36 -12.42
CA ILE A 356 16.29 -14.33 -11.33
C ILE A 356 16.64 -15.78 -11.73
N PRO A 357 16.31 -16.29 -12.94
CA PRO A 357 16.70 -17.65 -13.34
C PRO A 357 18.19 -17.81 -13.66
N HIS A 358 18.95 -16.71 -13.76
CA HIS A 358 20.35 -16.70 -14.17
C HIS A 358 21.25 -16.59 -12.93
N THR A 359 21.60 -17.73 -12.33
CA THR A 359 22.41 -17.83 -11.10
C THR A 359 23.82 -17.25 -11.20
N SER A 360 24.33 -17.07 -12.43
CA SER A 360 25.59 -16.40 -12.72
C SER A 360 25.53 -14.88 -12.57
N VAL A 361 24.32 -14.29 -12.52
CA VAL A 361 24.11 -12.84 -12.41
C VAL A 361 23.84 -12.48 -10.96
N HIS A 362 24.64 -11.59 -10.39
CA HIS A 362 24.44 -11.07 -9.05
C HIS A 362 23.40 -9.94 -9.07
N LEU A 363 22.42 -10.00 -8.17
CA LEU A 363 21.36 -8.99 -8.05
C LEU A 363 21.56 -8.22 -6.74
N VAL A 364 21.79 -6.92 -6.83
CA VAL A 364 22.13 -6.07 -5.67
C VAL A 364 21.14 -4.93 -5.53
N GLY A 365 20.28 -5.02 -4.52
CA GLY A 365 19.38 -3.94 -4.10
C GLY A 365 20.11 -2.96 -3.17
N VAL A 366 20.02 -1.65 -3.43
CA VAL A 366 20.66 -0.62 -2.61
C VAL A 366 19.61 0.25 -1.92
N GLU A 367 19.49 0.13 -0.61
CA GLU A 367 18.58 0.96 0.20
C GLU A 367 19.23 2.29 0.57
N ALA A 368 18.40 3.29 0.88
CA ALA A 368 18.88 4.57 1.37
C ALA A 368 19.40 4.42 2.81
N GLY A 369 20.63 4.86 3.09
CA GLY A 369 21.14 4.97 4.45
C GLY A 369 20.52 6.15 5.21
N ASP A 370 20.66 6.16 6.54
CA ASP A 370 19.98 7.00 7.55
C ASP A 370 19.90 8.54 7.30
N LYS A 371 20.59 9.09 6.31
CA LYS A 371 20.59 10.52 5.94
C LYS A 371 20.10 10.84 4.52
N ALA A 372 19.70 9.84 3.73
CA ALA A 372 19.24 10.07 2.35
C ALA A 372 17.71 10.13 2.29
N GLU A 373 17.15 11.33 2.14
CA GLU A 373 15.69 11.55 2.21
C GLU A 373 14.91 11.03 0.99
N TYR A 374 15.48 10.97 -0.21
CA TYR A 374 14.77 10.47 -1.40
C TYR A 374 15.73 9.93 -2.48
N MET A 375 15.63 8.62 -2.77
CA MET A 375 16.17 8.02 -3.99
C MET A 375 15.04 7.96 -5.00
N ASP A 376 15.03 8.83 -6.03
CA ASP A 376 13.90 8.87 -6.97
C ASP A 376 14.28 9.14 -8.45
N LYS A 377 15.57 9.28 -8.76
CA LYS A 377 16.13 9.43 -10.12
C LYS A 377 17.14 8.32 -10.36
N PHE A 378 16.97 7.51 -11.41
CA PHE A 378 17.64 6.21 -11.47
C PHE A 378 18.35 5.86 -12.75
N ILE A 379 19.52 5.29 -12.51
CA ILE A 379 20.37 4.57 -13.44
C ILE A 379 20.52 3.17 -12.86
N VAL A 380 20.13 2.12 -13.60
CA VAL A 380 20.51 0.75 -13.23
C VAL A 380 21.96 0.58 -13.64
N LEU A 381 22.80 0.20 -12.69
CA LEU A 381 24.20 -0.12 -12.95
C LEU A 381 24.28 -1.59 -13.31
N VAL A 382 24.84 -1.86 -14.48
CA VAL A 382 24.98 -3.19 -15.04
C VAL A 382 26.48 -3.39 -15.29
N CYS A 383 27.12 -4.32 -14.59
CA CYS A 383 28.57 -4.54 -14.66
C CYS A 383 28.90 -5.86 -15.33
#